data_AF-A0A2E8LHV2-F1
#
_entry.id   AF-A0A2E8LHV2-F1
#
_cell.length_a   1.000
_cell.length_b   1.000
_cell.length_c   1.000
_cell.angle_alpha   90.00
_cell.angle_beta   90.00
_cell.angle_gamma   90.00
#
_symmetry.space_group_name_H-M   'P 1'
#
loop_
_entity.id
_entity.type
_entity.pdbx_description
1 polymer ?
#
loop_
_entity_poly.entity_id
_entity_poly.type
_entity_poly.pdbx_seq_one_letter_code
_entity_poly.pdbx_strand_id
1 'polypeptide(L)' 'MRTTLDIDDDILQTVKELAAVRQSTAGRVISELARTALSSDRPIRTRNGVPVLPRRARGDRRTTMRLVNDLRDGDGATAR' A
#
# COMPACT_ATOMS: atom_id res chain seq x y z
N MET A 1 -0.59 17.23 -6.62
CA MET A 1 -0.52 17.74 -5.23
C MET A 1 0.92 18.15 -4.96
N ARG A 2 1.15 19.18 -4.14
CA ARG A 2 2.49 19.56 -3.68
C ARG A 2 2.59 19.18 -2.21
N THR A 3 3.50 18.26 -1.91
CA THR A 3 3.71 17.69 -0.57
C THR A 3 5.22 17.64 -0.34
N THR A 4 5.64 17.83 0.90
CA THR A 4 7.05 17.66 1.30
C THR A 4 7.20 16.27 1.89
N LEU A 5 8.17 15.51 1.37
CA LEU A 5 8.52 14.16 1.82
C LEU A 5 10.03 14.14 2.03
N ASP A 6 10.47 13.46 3.09
CA ASP A 6 11.88 13.15 3.31
C ASP A 6 12.26 11.92 2.47
N ILE A 7 13.33 12.01 1.70
CA ILE A 7 13.76 11.00 0.73
C ILE A 7 15.27 10.88 0.81
N ASP A 8 15.77 9.65 0.90
CA ASP A 8 17.21 9.38 0.88
C ASP A 8 17.88 9.92 -0.41
N ASP A 9 19.11 10.44 -0.27
CA ASP A 9 19.82 11.12 -1.36
C ASP A 9 20.08 10.21 -2.57
N ASP A 10 20.34 8.92 -2.34
CA ASP A 10 20.57 7.91 -3.37
C ASP A 10 19.30 7.62 -4.19
N ILE A 11 18.15 7.54 -3.53
CA ILE A 11 16.84 7.40 -4.17
C ILE A 11 16.52 8.65 -5.00
N LEU A 12 16.75 9.85 -4.45
CA LEU A 12 16.51 11.09 -5.17
C LEU A 12 17.37 11.19 -6.44
N GLN A 13 18.64 10.77 -6.36
CA GLN A 13 19.54 10.75 -7.51
C GLN A 13 19.06 9.77 -8.58
N THR A 14 18.73 8.53 -8.18
CA THR A 14 18.20 7.49 -9.08
C THR A 14 16.94 7.96 -9.81
N VAL A 15 16.05 8.64 -9.10
CA VAL A 15 14.81 9.17 -9.67
C VAL A 15 15.08 10.29 -10.68
N LYS A 16 16.05 11.18 -10.44
CA LYS A 16 16.41 12.25 -11.37
C LYS A 16 16.94 11.69 -12.68
N GLU A 17 17.80 10.67 -12.60
CA GLU A 17 18.33 9.98 -13.79
C GLU A 17 17.21 9.31 -14.59
N LEU A 18 16.31 8.60 -13.90
CA LEU A 18 15.15 7.98 -14.53
C LEU A 18 14.21 9.02 -15.16
N ALA A 19 14.02 10.16 -14.51
CA ALA A 19 13.21 11.25 -15.02
C ALA A 19 13.81 11.88 -16.28
N ALA A 20 15.14 12.02 -16.36
CA ALA A 20 15.83 12.51 -17.54
C ALA A 20 15.62 11.57 -18.74
N VAL A 21 15.76 10.26 -18.54
CA VAL A 21 15.52 9.24 -19.58
C VAL A 21 14.05 9.25 -20.05
N ARG A 22 13.10 9.42 -19.11
CA ARG A 22 11.66 9.42 -19.40
C ARG A 22 11.11 10.79 -19.86
N GLN A 23 11.97 11.79 -20.03
CA GLN A 23 11.57 13.19 -20.32
C GLN A 23 10.46 13.69 -19.39
N SER A 24 10.64 13.43 -18.08
CA SER A 24 9.65 13.69 -17.03
C SER A 24 10.26 14.46 -15.87
N THR A 25 9.47 14.73 -14.82
CA THR A 25 9.97 15.34 -13.58
C THR A 25 10.18 14.28 -12.50
N ALA A 26 11.17 14.49 -11.63
CA ALA A 26 11.45 13.59 -10.51
C ALA A 26 10.20 13.34 -9.64
N GLY A 27 9.42 14.39 -9.36
CA GLY A 27 8.17 14.27 -8.60
C GLY A 27 7.11 13.43 -9.30
N ARG A 28 7.02 13.47 -10.64
CA ARG A 28 6.09 12.62 -11.41
C ARG A 28 6.52 11.16 -11.36
N VAL A 29 7.81 10.90 -11.55
CA VAL A 29 8.38 9.55 -11.50
C VAL A 29 8.19 8.91 -10.12
N ILE A 30 8.53 9.61 -9.02
CA ILE A 30 8.27 9.13 -7.66
C ILE A 30 6.77 8.88 -7.43
N SER A 31 5.90 9.78 -7.88
CA SER A 31 4.45 9.62 -7.69
C SER A 31 3.91 8.36 -8.39
N GLU A 32 4.46 8.01 -9.55
CA GLU A 32 4.10 6.81 -10.30
C GLU A 32 4.65 5.54 -9.63
N LEU A 33 5.90 5.58 -9.18
CA LEU A 33 6.52 4.49 -8.41
C LEU A 33 5.74 4.23 -7.11
N ALA A 34 5.40 5.28 -6.37
CA ALA A 34 4.58 5.19 -5.16
C ALA A 34 3.19 4.61 -5.45
N ARG A 35 2.53 5.03 -6.55
CA ARG A 35 1.24 4.46 -6.93
C ARG A 35 1.33 2.97 -7.23
N THR A 36 2.41 2.54 -7.88
CA THR A 36 2.64 1.12 -8.20
C THR A 36 2.90 0.32 -6.92
N ALA A 37 3.76 0.83 -6.04
CA ALA A 37 4.10 0.18 -4.77
C ALA A 37 2.91 0.11 -3.79
N LEU A 38 2.07 1.14 -3.77
CA LEU A 38 0.87 1.21 -2.91
C LEU A 38 -0.34 0.50 -3.51
N SER A 39 -0.34 0.23 -4.82
CA SER A 39 -1.38 -0.62 -5.42
C SER A 39 -1.18 -2.03 -4.91
N SER A 40 -2.14 -2.53 -4.13
CA SER A 40 -2.15 -3.92 -3.70
C SER A 40 -2.52 -4.81 -4.89
N ASP A 41 -1.57 -5.04 -5.79
CA ASP A 41 -1.69 -6.06 -6.84
C ASP A 41 -1.49 -7.45 -6.22
N ARG A 42 -2.29 -7.75 -5.19
CA ARG A 42 -2.42 -9.10 -4.68
C ARG A 42 -3.38 -9.79 -5.65
N PRO A 43 -2.91 -10.76 -6.46
CA PRO A 43 -3.77 -11.40 -7.45
C PRO A 43 -4.97 -12.02 -6.73
N ILE A 44 -6.16 -11.44 -6.95
CA ILE A 44 -7.38 -11.98 -6.38
C ILE A 44 -7.74 -13.18 -7.24
N ARG A 45 -7.56 -14.38 -6.69
CA ARG A 45 -7.98 -15.60 -7.40
C ARG A 45 -9.50 -15.51 -7.58
N THR A 46 -10.00 -15.91 -8.74
CA THR A 46 -11.44 -16.03 -8.98
C THR A 46 -11.83 -17.51 -8.96
N ARG A 47 -13.02 -17.81 -8.43
CA ARG A 47 -13.64 -19.14 -8.48
C ARG A 47 -15.09 -18.97 -8.94
N ASN A 48 -15.43 -19.53 -10.10
CA ASN A 48 -16.75 -19.41 -10.73
C ASN A 48 -17.18 -17.94 -10.94
N GLY A 49 -16.26 -17.07 -11.37
CA GLY A 49 -16.54 -15.65 -11.58
C GLY A 49 -16.58 -14.80 -10.30
N VAL A 50 -16.46 -15.39 -9.11
CA VAL A 50 -16.43 -14.66 -7.84
C VAL A 50 -14.99 -14.51 -7.33
N PRO A 51 -14.53 -13.30 -6.99
CA PRO A 51 -13.24 -13.10 -6.35
C PRO A 51 -13.19 -13.82 -4.99
N VAL A 52 -12.22 -14.72 -4.81
CA VAL A 52 -12.01 -15.40 -3.53
C VAL A 52 -10.96 -14.68 -2.70
N LEU A 53 -11.31 -14.39 -1.45
CA LEU A 53 -10.39 -13.83 -0.48
C LEU A 53 -9.21 -14.79 -0.27
N PRO A 54 -7.96 -14.27 -0.19
CA PRO A 54 -6.80 -15.12 0.01
C PRO A 54 -6.91 -15.88 1.34
N ARG A 55 -6.40 -17.12 1.35
CA ARG A 55 -6.36 -17.95 2.57
C ARG A 55 -5.46 -17.25 3.59
N ARG A 56 -5.97 -17.08 4.81
CA ARG A 56 -5.19 -16.54 5.94
C ARG A 56 -3.99 -17.43 6.22
N ALA A 57 -2.87 -16.82 6.61
CA ALA A 57 -1.69 -17.55 7.05
C ALA A 57 -2.00 -18.25 8.39
N ARG A 58 -1.27 -19.33 8.69
CA ARG A 58 -1.40 -20.02 9.96
C ARG A 58 -0.91 -19.07 11.07
N GLY A 59 -1.79 -18.73 12.01
CA GLY A 59 -1.48 -17.80 13.10
C GLY A 59 -2.07 -16.39 12.92
N ASP A 60 -2.66 -16.07 11.76
CA ASP A 60 -3.38 -14.79 11.60
C ASP A 60 -4.51 -14.69 12.62
N ARG A 61 -4.62 -13.52 13.27
CA ARG A 61 -5.67 -13.24 14.26
C ARG A 61 -7.04 -13.45 13.62
N ARG A 62 -7.84 -14.36 14.18
CA ARG A 62 -9.22 -14.56 13.73
C ARG A 62 -10.00 -13.28 14.01
N THR A 63 -10.71 -12.80 13.00
CA THR A 63 -11.64 -11.68 13.19
C THR A 63 -12.83 -12.22 13.96
N THR A 64 -13.08 -11.69 15.16
CA THR A 64 -14.21 -12.06 16.02
C THR A 64 -15.23 -10.93 16.04
N MET A 65 -16.49 -11.24 16.36
CA MET A 65 -17.52 -10.21 16.53
C MET A 65 -17.15 -9.20 17.62
N ARG A 66 -16.46 -9.66 18.68
CA ARG A 66 -15.93 -8.77 19.71
C ARG A 66 -14.99 -7.72 19.13
N LEU A 67 -13.98 -8.13 18.34
CA LEU A 67 -13.05 -7.20 17.69
C LEU A 67 -13.76 -6.19 16.78
N VAL A 68 -14.81 -6.64 16.07
CA VAL A 68 -15.59 -5.74 15.20
C VAL A 68 -16.33 -4.69 16.03
N ASN A 69 -16.95 -5.10 17.14
CA ASN A 69 -17.66 -4.18 18.02
C ASN A 69 -16.70 -3.20 18.71
N ASP A 70 -15.57 -3.68 19.25
CA ASP A 70 -14.56 -2.84 19.89
C ASP A 70 -14.03 -1.75 18.92
N LEU A 71 -13.85 -2.07 17.64
CA LEU A 71 -13.45 -1.10 16.61
C LEU A 71 -14.57 -0.12 16.24
N ARG A 72 -15.82 -0.60 16.15
CA ARG A 72 -16.98 0.23 15.80
C ARG A 72 -17.29 1.25 16.89
N ASP A 73 -17.15 0.82 18.15
CA ASP A 73 -17.53 1.60 19.32
C ASP A 73 -16.38 2.53 19.79
N GLY A 74 -15.20 2.45 19.15
CA GLY A 74 -14.08 3.38 19.32
C GLY A 74 -12.99 2.96 20.31
N ASP A 75 -13.13 1.80 20.95
CA ASP A 75 -12.25 1.30 22.02
C ASP A 75 -11.00 0.55 21.49
N GLY A 76 -10.92 0.30 20.18
CA GLY A 76 -9.85 -0.50 19.58
C GLY A 76 -8.50 0.18 19.33
N ALA A 77 -8.31 1.46 19.70
CA ALA A 77 -7.15 2.26 19.31
C ALA A 77 -5.85 2.03 20.11
N THR A 78 -5.83 1.15 21.12
CA THR A 78 -4.70 1.06 22.08
C THR A 78 -3.89 -0.24 22.06
N ALA A 79 -4.12 -1.15 21.12
CA ALA A 79 -3.32 -2.37 21.01
C ALA A 79 -2.72 -2.53 19.61
N ARG A 80 -1.68 -1.73 19.32
CA ARG A 80 -0.68 -2.05 18.30
C ARG A 80 0.52 -2.70 18.97
#